data_AF-A0A953BMN2-F1
#
_entry.id   AF-A0A953BMN2-F1
#
_cell.length_a   1.000
_cell.length_b   1.000
_cell.length_c   1.000
_cell.angle_alpha   90.00
_cell.angle_beta   90.00
_cell.angle_gamma   90.00
#
_symmetry.space_group_name_H-M   'P 1'
#
loop_
_entity.id
_entity.type
_entity.pdbx_description
1 polymer ?
#
loop_
_entity_poly.entity_id
_entity_poly.type
_entity_poly.pdbx_seq_one_letter_code
_entity_poly.pdbx_strand_id
1 'polypeptide(L)'
;MQKLAIGLVAVAGMATVATARPDPNLSLEFSSDDSTWVNDITVTPGSAVLVRVKMSIPDSYHGISGARYNIISTNAGGWDNGGNDTVDLTPGKGSATDGRLAGFDFGGQTQQIFEAVNSLRIDAKGDTGNSVNAGISTSQNTPGALGTNFNTNKVAVVYKFRIQLSGNTDTRDIVLMIRDGINGTPDEITSFKGYETSGSTAGVTIDGETGDVGTIRVEIPAPGAFALLGLGGLAAARRRR
;
A
#
# COMPACT_ATOMS: atom_id res chain seq x y z
N MET A 1 -31.50 -33.22 -0.30
CA MET A 1 -30.48 -32.33 0.32
C MET A 1 -29.39 -32.07 -0.71
N GLN A 2 -29.45 -30.92 -1.38
CA GLN A 2 -28.50 -30.53 -2.44
C GLN A 2 -27.22 -30.03 -1.77
N LYS A 3 -26.09 -30.64 -2.12
CA LYS A 3 -24.76 -30.26 -1.61
C LYS A 3 -24.35 -28.93 -2.25
N LEU A 4 -24.17 -27.91 -1.42
CA LEU A 4 -23.65 -26.60 -1.80
C LEU A 4 -22.17 -26.77 -2.17
N ALA A 5 -21.81 -26.56 -3.43
CA ALA A 5 -20.41 -26.50 -3.86
C ALA A 5 -19.91 -25.07 -3.64
N ILE A 6 -18.98 -24.90 -2.68
CA ILE A 6 -18.27 -23.65 -2.44
C ILE A 6 -17.26 -23.49 -3.59
N GLY A 7 -17.53 -22.55 -4.48
CA GLY A 7 -16.62 -22.20 -5.57
C GLY A 7 -15.42 -21.44 -5.03
N LEU A 8 -14.24 -22.04 -5.13
CA LEU A 8 -12.97 -21.39 -4.85
C LEU A 8 -12.69 -20.36 -5.95
N VAL A 9 -12.78 -19.07 -5.61
CA VAL A 9 -12.38 -17.97 -6.50
C VAL A 9 -10.85 -18.00 -6.60
N ALA A 10 -10.34 -18.50 -7.72
CA ALA A 10 -8.92 -18.39 -8.04
C ALA A 10 -8.63 -16.94 -8.48
N VAL A 11 -8.13 -16.12 -7.56
CA VAL A 11 -7.53 -14.83 -7.90
C VAL A 11 -6.17 -15.15 -8.56
N ALA A 12 -6.08 -14.93 -9.86
CA ALA A 12 -4.82 -15.04 -10.59
C ALA A 12 -3.95 -13.84 -10.24
N GLY A 13 -3.15 -13.95 -9.16
CA GLY A 13 -2.12 -12.96 -8.84
C GLY A 13 -1.03 -13.01 -9.90
N MET A 14 -0.92 -11.95 -10.73
CA MET A 14 0.27 -11.74 -11.53
C MET A 14 1.45 -11.52 -10.57
N ALA A 15 2.36 -12.49 -10.46
CA ALA A 15 3.60 -12.32 -9.74
C ALA A 15 4.53 -11.43 -10.60
N THR A 16 4.37 -10.12 -10.52
CA THR A 16 5.36 -9.18 -11.03
C THR A 16 6.51 -9.13 -10.04
N VAL A 17 7.72 -9.43 -10.50
CA VAL A 17 8.95 -9.28 -9.70
C VAL A 17 9.04 -7.81 -9.27
N ALA A 18 9.11 -7.56 -7.97
CA ALA A 18 9.32 -6.22 -7.44
C ALA A 18 10.60 -5.65 -8.06
N THR A 19 10.47 -4.58 -8.85
CA THR A 19 11.64 -3.92 -9.44
C THR A 19 12.36 -3.22 -8.30
N ALA A 20 13.64 -3.54 -8.08
CA ALA A 20 14.45 -2.88 -7.07
C ALA A 20 14.51 -1.39 -7.39
N ARG A 21 14.00 -0.55 -6.49
CA ARG A 21 14.06 0.90 -6.59
C ARG A 21 15.32 1.41 -5.91
N PRO A 22 15.97 2.45 -6.46
CA PRO A 22 17.12 3.04 -5.81
C PRO A 22 16.70 3.65 -4.47
N ASP A 23 17.55 3.49 -3.46
CA ASP A 23 17.39 4.14 -2.17
C ASP A 23 17.91 5.58 -2.26
N PRO A 24 17.31 6.54 -1.53
CA PRO A 24 16.16 6.40 -0.63
C PRO A 24 14.79 6.34 -1.34
N ASN A 25 13.84 5.54 -0.84
CA ASN A 25 12.48 5.48 -1.40
C ASN A 25 11.38 5.14 -0.38
N LEU A 26 10.15 5.52 -0.73
CA LEU A 26 8.91 4.97 -0.19
C LEU A 26 8.23 4.13 -1.28
N SER A 27 8.19 2.81 -1.13
CA SER A 27 7.54 1.90 -2.07
C SER A 27 6.13 1.50 -1.62
N LEU A 28 5.22 1.42 -2.58
CA LEU A 28 3.85 0.96 -2.42
C LEU A 28 3.76 -0.49 -2.91
N GLU A 29 3.20 -1.35 -2.06
CA GLU A 29 2.95 -2.73 -2.42
C GLU A 29 1.54 -3.16 -2.02
N PHE A 30 1.02 -4.11 -2.80
CA PHE A 30 -0.35 -4.60 -2.72
C PHE A 30 -0.35 -6.10 -2.49
N SER A 31 -1.36 -6.59 -1.77
CA SER A 31 -1.55 -8.01 -1.53
C SER A 31 -3.03 -8.33 -1.33
N SER A 32 -3.48 -9.48 -1.80
CA SER A 32 -4.82 -10.01 -1.50
C SER A 32 -4.82 -11.03 -0.35
N ASP A 33 -3.64 -11.44 0.12
CA ASP A 33 -3.47 -12.58 1.04
C ASP A 33 -2.49 -12.32 2.20
N ASP A 34 -1.90 -11.13 2.28
CA ASP A 34 -0.85 -10.73 3.23
C ASP A 34 0.48 -11.49 3.10
N SER A 35 0.61 -12.36 2.09
CA SER A 35 1.76 -13.25 1.91
C SER A 35 2.58 -12.87 0.69
N THR A 36 1.89 -12.63 -0.43
CA THR A 36 2.50 -12.23 -1.69
C THR A 36 2.26 -10.75 -1.90
N TRP A 37 3.35 -10.01 -2.12
CA TRP A 37 3.33 -8.56 -2.26
C TRP A 37 3.89 -8.16 -3.62
N VAL A 38 3.16 -7.30 -4.32
CA VAL A 38 3.42 -6.88 -5.70
C VAL A 38 3.23 -5.38 -5.86
N ASN A 39 3.78 -4.77 -6.92
CA ASN A 39 3.63 -3.34 -7.20
C ASN A 39 2.31 -2.99 -7.91
N ASP A 40 1.69 -3.97 -8.58
CA ASP A 40 0.37 -3.84 -9.19
C ASP A 40 -0.40 -5.14 -8.96
N ILE A 41 -1.71 -5.04 -8.74
CA ILE A 41 -2.55 -6.21 -8.47
C ILE A 41 -3.83 -6.17 -9.30
N THR A 42 -4.19 -7.32 -9.88
CA THR A 42 -5.51 -7.55 -10.49
C THR A 42 -6.39 -8.30 -9.49
N VAL A 43 -7.60 -7.81 -9.24
CA VAL A 43 -8.59 -8.43 -8.35
C VAL A 43 -10.00 -8.33 -8.92
N THR A 44 -10.90 -9.17 -8.40
CA THR A 44 -12.33 -9.10 -8.74
C THR A 44 -13.05 -8.03 -7.92
N PRO A 45 -14.20 -7.51 -8.38
CA PRO A 45 -15.11 -6.71 -7.55
C PRO A 45 -15.39 -7.35 -6.19
N GLY A 46 -15.53 -6.54 -5.15
CA GLY A 46 -15.76 -7.00 -3.77
C GLY A 46 -14.52 -7.53 -3.03
N SER A 47 -13.35 -7.56 -3.67
CA SER A 47 -12.12 -8.06 -3.02
C SER A 47 -11.60 -7.08 -1.96
N ALA A 48 -10.95 -7.64 -0.94
CA ALA A 48 -10.12 -6.87 -0.02
C ALA A 48 -8.67 -6.85 -0.55
N VAL A 49 -8.05 -5.68 -0.57
CA VAL A 49 -6.66 -5.47 -0.94
C VAL A 49 -5.93 -4.83 0.23
N LEU A 50 -4.87 -5.47 0.70
CA LEU A 50 -3.92 -4.89 1.63
C LEU A 50 -2.95 -4.01 0.84
N VAL A 51 -2.67 -2.84 1.40
CA VAL A 51 -1.69 -1.89 0.89
C VAL A 51 -0.66 -1.65 1.99
N ARG A 52 0.63 -1.65 1.64
CA ARG A 52 1.69 -1.29 2.58
C ARG A 52 2.67 -0.30 1.96
N VAL A 53 3.30 0.48 2.83
CA VAL A 53 4.43 1.34 2.50
C VAL A 53 5.68 0.75 3.10
N LYS A 54 6.69 0.52 2.25
CA LYS A 54 8.05 0.22 2.70
C LYS A 54 8.93 1.44 2.54
N MET A 55 9.67 1.77 3.58
CA MET A 55 10.70 2.79 3.54
C MET A 55 12.05 2.11 3.39
N SER A 56 12.88 2.63 2.48
CA SER A 56 14.20 2.11 2.16
C SER A 56 15.23 3.24 2.22
N ILE A 57 16.31 3.05 2.97
CA ILE A 57 17.40 4.02 3.18
C ILE A 57 18.74 3.46 2.68
N PRO A 58 19.71 4.30 2.30
CA PRO A 58 21.04 3.84 1.93
C PRO A 58 21.74 3.06 3.06
N ASP A 59 22.57 2.07 2.69
CA ASP A 59 23.31 1.23 3.63
C ASP A 59 24.27 2.00 4.57
N SER A 60 24.65 3.23 4.20
CA SER A 60 25.52 4.09 5.00
C SER A 60 24.88 4.58 6.31
N TYR A 61 23.55 4.49 6.44
CA TYR A 61 22.83 4.90 7.64
C TYR A 61 22.70 3.76 8.65
N HIS A 62 22.64 4.07 9.94
CA HIS A 62 22.42 3.10 11.01
C HIS A 62 20.99 2.54 11.06
N GLY A 63 19.98 3.33 10.71
CA GLY A 63 18.58 2.89 10.67
C GLY A 63 17.63 4.00 10.26
N ILE A 64 16.38 3.62 10.00
CA ILE A 64 15.33 4.56 9.59
C ILE A 64 14.98 5.47 10.77
N SER A 65 14.87 6.77 10.52
CA SER A 65 14.37 7.73 11.51
C SER A 65 12.91 8.08 11.28
N GLY A 66 12.49 8.23 10.03
CA GLY A 66 11.09 8.48 9.69
C GLY A 66 10.92 9.21 8.36
N ALA A 67 9.66 9.37 7.96
CA ALA A 67 9.26 10.15 6.82
C ALA A 67 7.90 10.81 7.05
N ARG A 68 7.60 11.85 6.25
CA ARG A 68 6.26 12.43 6.15
C ARG A 68 5.83 12.49 4.69
N TYR A 69 4.72 11.85 4.37
CA TYR A 69 4.25 11.65 3.01
C TYR A 69 2.74 11.50 2.94
N ASN A 70 2.16 11.65 1.76
CA ASN A 70 0.74 11.39 1.52
C ASN A 70 0.57 10.13 0.67
N ILE A 71 -0.52 9.39 0.90
CA ILE A 71 -1.01 8.40 -0.06
C ILE A 71 -2.27 8.97 -0.67
N ILE A 72 -2.27 9.15 -1.99
CA ILE A 72 -3.40 9.72 -2.70
C ILE A 72 -3.85 8.81 -3.85
N SER A 73 -5.12 8.97 -4.20
CA SER A 73 -5.68 8.57 -5.48
C SER A 73 -6.34 9.80 -6.09
N THR A 74 -5.98 10.17 -7.32
CA THR A 74 -6.55 11.35 -8.01
C THR A 74 -7.09 10.98 -9.38
N ASN A 75 -8.39 11.21 -9.59
CA ASN A 75 -9.19 11.44 -10.83
C ASN A 75 -8.98 10.62 -12.12
N ALA A 76 -7.84 9.96 -12.35
CA ALA A 76 -7.63 9.05 -13.48
C ALA A 76 -7.85 7.57 -13.10
N GLY A 77 -8.12 7.29 -11.83
CA GLY A 77 -8.02 5.96 -11.24
C GLY A 77 -9.26 5.51 -10.45
N GLY A 78 -10.48 5.77 -10.92
CA GLY A 78 -11.68 5.01 -10.51
C GLY A 78 -12.04 4.88 -9.01
N TRP A 79 -11.38 5.60 -8.10
CA TRP A 79 -11.65 5.51 -6.66
C TRP A 79 -13.12 5.82 -6.40
N ASP A 80 -13.80 4.88 -5.73
CA ASP A 80 -15.21 5.00 -5.37
C ASP A 80 -16.15 5.19 -6.59
N ASN A 81 -15.76 4.74 -7.78
CA ASN A 81 -16.65 4.74 -8.95
C ASN A 81 -17.86 3.79 -8.73
N GLY A 82 -19.04 4.37 -8.50
CA GLY A 82 -20.28 3.64 -8.19
C GLY A 82 -20.58 3.47 -6.69
N GLY A 83 -19.72 4.00 -5.81
CA GLY A 83 -19.93 4.09 -4.37
C GLY A 83 -19.64 2.79 -3.58
N ASN A 84 -19.06 2.95 -2.40
CA ASN A 84 -18.81 1.98 -1.33
C ASN A 84 -17.43 1.29 -1.33
N ASP A 85 -16.42 1.87 -1.96
CA ASP A 85 -15.04 1.51 -1.57
C ASP A 85 -14.77 2.05 -0.16
N THR A 86 -14.05 1.30 0.68
CA THR A 86 -13.74 1.75 2.05
C THR A 86 -12.29 1.48 2.43
N VAL A 87 -11.69 2.36 3.23
CA VAL A 87 -10.36 2.18 3.81
C VAL A 87 -10.46 1.73 5.28
N ASP A 88 -9.66 0.74 5.65
CA ASP A 88 -9.47 0.28 7.03
C ASP A 88 -8.00 0.30 7.42
N LEU A 89 -7.65 1.11 8.42
CA LEU A 89 -6.29 1.27 8.93
C LEU A 89 -5.90 0.20 9.98
N THR A 90 -6.81 -0.71 10.35
CA THR A 90 -6.57 -1.77 11.31
C THR A 90 -5.37 -2.70 11.00
N PRO A 91 -5.08 -3.07 9.74
CA PRO A 91 -3.98 -4.00 9.44
C PRO A 91 -2.58 -3.51 9.81
N GLY A 92 -2.39 -2.20 9.95
CA GLY A 92 -1.10 -1.63 10.33
C GLY A 92 -0.83 -1.59 11.83
N LYS A 93 -1.70 -2.07 12.70
CA LYS A 93 -1.69 -1.84 14.16
C LYS A 93 -0.32 -2.01 14.89
N GLY A 94 0.31 -0.88 15.23
CA GLY A 94 1.08 -0.65 16.46
C GLY A 94 0.32 0.18 17.52
N SER A 95 -0.60 1.05 17.08
CA SER A 95 -1.55 1.88 17.85
C SER A 95 -2.95 1.77 17.23
N ALA A 96 -4.02 1.84 18.03
CA ALA A 96 -5.32 1.21 17.73
C ALA A 96 -6.09 1.70 16.48
N THR A 97 -5.70 2.81 15.83
CA THR A 97 -6.53 3.43 14.77
C THR A 97 -5.76 4.16 13.66
N ASP A 98 -4.47 3.92 13.44
CA ASP A 98 -3.66 4.84 12.62
C ASP A 98 -2.76 4.22 11.54
N GLY A 99 -2.80 2.90 11.31
CA GLY A 99 -2.12 2.25 10.19
C GLY A 99 -0.59 2.12 10.27
N ARG A 100 0.07 2.68 11.29
CA ARG A 100 1.53 2.61 11.48
C ARG A 100 1.96 1.33 12.20
N LEU A 101 2.97 0.64 11.66
CA LEU A 101 3.47 -0.62 12.23
C LEU A 101 4.34 -0.43 13.49
N ALA A 102 4.36 -1.47 14.33
CA ALA A 102 5.18 -1.51 15.54
C ALA A 102 6.66 -1.21 15.24
N GLY A 103 7.26 -0.35 16.06
CA GLY A 103 8.62 0.18 15.85
C GLY A 103 8.66 1.51 15.08
N PHE A 104 7.57 1.91 14.42
CA PHE A 104 7.46 3.17 13.66
C PHE A 104 6.32 4.09 14.15
N ASP A 105 6.12 4.16 15.46
CA ASP A 105 5.07 4.95 16.11
C ASP A 105 5.67 6.00 17.07
N PHE A 106 5.55 7.28 16.72
CA PHE A 106 5.86 8.41 17.60
C PHE A 106 4.74 9.44 17.61
N GLY A 107 4.38 9.87 18.82
CA GLY A 107 3.52 11.03 19.06
C GLY A 107 2.02 10.79 18.94
N GLY A 108 1.23 11.80 19.31
CA GLY A 108 -0.24 11.76 19.33
C GLY A 108 -0.92 12.09 18.00
N GLN A 109 -0.19 12.10 16.88
CA GLN A 109 -0.77 12.37 15.56
C GLN A 109 -1.40 11.09 14.99
N THR A 110 -2.73 11.01 15.08
CA THR A 110 -3.53 9.97 14.41
C THR A 110 -3.75 10.31 12.94
N GLN A 111 -3.96 9.31 12.09
CA GLN A 111 -4.30 9.50 10.69
C GLN A 111 -5.82 9.66 10.49
N GLN A 112 -6.20 10.31 9.40
CA GLN A 112 -7.56 10.49 8.92
C GLN A 112 -7.61 10.20 7.42
N ILE A 113 -8.74 9.64 7.01
CA ILE A 113 -9.06 9.37 5.62
C ILE A 113 -9.93 10.51 5.09
N PHE A 114 -9.53 11.10 3.98
CA PHE A 114 -10.26 12.12 3.24
C PHE A 114 -10.71 11.49 1.91
N GLU A 115 -12.00 11.19 1.82
CA GLU A 115 -12.61 10.56 0.65
C GLU A 115 -13.58 11.53 -0.02
N ALA A 116 -13.53 11.55 -1.35
CA ALA A 116 -14.52 12.14 -2.22
C ALA A 116 -14.66 11.24 -3.47
N VAL A 117 -15.68 11.48 -4.28
CA VAL A 117 -15.82 10.77 -5.56
C VAL A 117 -14.54 10.94 -6.38
N ASN A 118 -13.93 9.83 -6.82
CA ASN A 118 -12.67 9.78 -7.57
C ASN A 118 -11.43 10.31 -6.82
N SER A 119 -11.50 10.48 -5.49
CA SER A 119 -10.37 10.92 -4.71
C SER A 119 -10.27 10.25 -3.33
N LEU A 120 -9.07 9.79 -3.04
CA LEU A 120 -8.64 9.35 -1.72
C LEU A 120 -7.41 10.15 -1.32
N ARG A 121 -7.36 10.59 -0.06
CA ARG A 121 -6.13 10.97 0.61
C ARG A 121 -6.12 10.41 2.03
N ILE A 122 -4.98 9.91 2.47
CA ILE A 122 -4.73 9.60 3.88
C ILE A 122 -3.75 10.65 4.42
N ASP A 123 -4.14 11.32 5.50
CA ASP A 123 -3.48 12.50 6.05
C ASP A 123 -3.54 12.53 7.60
N ALA A 124 -2.96 13.52 8.27
CA ALA A 124 -3.13 13.66 9.72
C ALA A 124 -4.54 14.15 10.10
N LYS A 125 -5.11 13.56 11.15
CA LYS A 125 -6.42 13.93 11.72
C LYS A 125 -6.52 15.37 12.20
N GLY A 126 -5.39 15.99 12.57
CA GLY A 126 -5.34 17.39 12.97
C GLY A 126 -5.57 18.37 11.81
N ASP A 127 -5.51 17.89 10.56
CA ASP A 127 -5.69 18.70 9.37
C ASP A 127 -7.15 18.73 8.91
N THR A 128 -7.96 19.53 9.59
CA THR A 128 -9.35 19.73 9.19
C THR A 128 -9.51 20.40 7.82
N GLY A 129 -8.43 20.98 7.27
CA GLY A 129 -8.41 21.64 5.98
C GLY A 129 -8.05 20.74 4.81
N ASN A 130 -7.68 19.47 5.06
CA ASN A 130 -7.14 18.56 4.04
C ASN A 130 -5.99 19.25 3.25
N SER A 131 -5.12 19.94 3.97
CA SER A 131 -3.94 20.58 3.41
C SER A 131 -2.93 19.53 2.99
N VAL A 132 -2.05 19.93 2.09
CA VAL A 132 -1.09 19.01 1.48
C VAL A 132 0.11 18.69 2.37
N ASN A 133 0.24 19.43 3.48
CA ASN A 133 1.42 19.47 4.33
C ASN A 133 1.32 18.58 5.59
N ALA A 134 0.16 17.97 5.85
CA ALA A 134 -0.11 17.34 7.13
C ALA A 134 0.06 15.81 7.15
N GLY A 135 0.64 15.22 6.10
CA GLY A 135 0.59 13.79 5.77
C GLY A 135 0.94 12.74 6.83
N ILE A 136 0.89 11.48 6.40
CA ILE A 136 1.30 10.32 7.19
C ILE A 136 2.71 10.52 7.70
N SER A 137 2.83 10.65 9.02
CA SER A 137 4.11 10.75 9.71
C SER A 137 4.49 9.40 10.30
N THR A 138 5.50 8.76 9.71
CA THR A 138 6.15 7.56 10.28
C THR A 138 7.46 7.98 10.93
N SER A 139 7.76 7.44 12.10
CA SER A 139 9.04 7.73 12.75
C SER A 139 9.41 6.69 13.80
N GLN A 140 10.68 6.63 14.15
CA GLN A 140 11.25 5.73 15.14
C GLN A 140 12.11 6.54 16.12
N ASN A 141 12.16 6.11 17.39
CA ASN A 141 12.93 6.82 18.42
C ASN A 141 14.41 6.79 18.09
N THR A 142 15.19 7.54 18.86
CA THR A 142 16.63 7.48 18.79
C THR A 142 17.15 6.05 19.12
N PRO A 143 18.24 5.62 18.46
CA PRO A 143 18.92 4.37 18.78
C PRO A 143 19.26 4.24 20.27
N GLY A 144 19.74 5.33 20.89
CA GLY A 144 20.08 5.34 22.31
C GLY A 144 18.88 5.10 23.23
N ALA A 145 17.69 5.61 22.89
CA ALA A 145 16.49 5.45 23.70
C ALA A 145 15.85 4.07 23.56
N LEU A 146 15.89 3.47 22.36
CA LEU A 146 15.32 2.14 22.11
C LEU A 146 16.31 1.00 22.43
N GLY A 147 17.61 1.27 22.46
CA GLY A 147 18.64 0.27 22.70
C GLY A 147 18.50 -0.91 21.74
N THR A 148 18.44 -2.13 22.28
CA THR A 148 18.29 -3.36 21.46
C THR A 148 16.96 -3.47 20.73
N ASN A 149 15.94 -2.68 21.11
CA ASN A 149 14.65 -2.64 20.42
C ASN A 149 14.67 -1.71 19.19
N PHE A 150 15.78 -1.02 18.94
CA PHE A 150 15.93 -0.19 17.75
C PHE A 150 16.02 -1.08 16.50
N ASN A 151 15.08 -0.91 15.59
CA ASN A 151 15.13 -1.49 14.25
C ASN A 151 16.25 -0.84 13.42
N THR A 152 17.30 -1.60 13.14
CA THR A 152 18.46 -1.17 12.32
C THR A 152 18.31 -1.47 10.83
N ASN A 153 17.18 -2.07 10.42
CA ASN A 153 16.96 -2.47 9.04
C ASN A 153 16.97 -1.24 8.12
N LYS A 154 17.54 -1.43 6.93
CA LYS A 154 17.57 -0.41 5.88
C LYS A 154 16.28 -0.35 5.08
N VAL A 155 15.55 -1.46 5.07
CA VAL A 155 14.23 -1.60 4.46
C VAL A 155 13.27 -2.08 5.52
N ALA A 156 12.18 -1.35 5.73
CA ALA A 156 11.14 -1.74 6.68
C ALA A 156 9.75 -1.33 6.18
N VAL A 157 8.74 -2.15 6.50
CA VAL A 157 7.35 -1.75 6.33
C VAL A 157 7.02 -0.77 7.46
N VAL A 158 6.55 0.43 7.10
CA VAL A 158 6.29 1.51 8.06
C VAL A 158 4.80 1.84 8.18
N TYR A 159 4.00 1.48 7.19
CA TYR A 159 2.57 1.75 7.15
C TYR A 159 1.82 0.65 6.42
N LYS A 160 0.60 0.32 6.87
CA LYS A 160 -0.23 -0.71 6.24
C LYS A 160 -1.71 -0.45 6.51
N PHE A 161 -2.52 -0.61 5.48
CA PHE A 161 -3.98 -0.49 5.54
C PHE A 161 -4.63 -1.46 4.57
N ARG A 162 -5.96 -1.50 4.58
CA ARG A 162 -6.78 -2.30 3.68
C ARG A 162 -7.74 -1.39 2.92
N ILE A 163 -7.91 -1.68 1.64
CA ILE A 163 -9.01 -1.20 0.82
C ILE A 163 -9.98 -2.35 0.66
N GLN A 164 -11.24 -2.14 1.03
CA GLN A 164 -12.33 -3.01 0.67
C GLN A 164 -12.98 -2.44 -0.59
N LEU A 165 -12.89 -3.17 -1.70
CA LEU A 165 -13.50 -2.76 -2.95
C LEU A 165 -15.01 -3.03 -2.91
N SER A 166 -15.77 -2.12 -3.54
CA SER A 166 -17.19 -2.29 -3.79
C SER A 166 -17.46 -3.48 -4.70
N GLY A 167 -18.69 -3.99 -4.66
CA GLY A 167 -19.17 -5.04 -5.56
C GLY A 167 -19.50 -4.54 -6.98
N ASN A 168 -19.16 -3.28 -7.32
CA ASN A 168 -19.42 -2.75 -8.66
C ASN A 168 -18.63 -3.56 -9.70
N THR A 169 -19.34 -4.03 -10.74
CA THR A 169 -18.81 -4.86 -11.82
C THR A 169 -18.02 -4.10 -12.88
N ASP A 170 -17.99 -2.76 -12.81
CA ASP A 170 -17.25 -1.93 -13.74
C ASP A 170 -15.75 -2.21 -13.68
N THR A 171 -15.13 -2.42 -14.84
CA THR A 171 -13.67 -2.46 -14.94
C THR A 171 -13.11 -1.08 -14.65
N ARG A 172 -12.17 -1.00 -13.70
CA ARG A 172 -11.52 0.25 -13.31
C ARG A 172 -10.14 -0.02 -12.72
N ASP A 173 -9.24 0.91 -12.94
CA ASP A 173 -7.92 0.91 -12.33
C ASP A 173 -7.93 1.91 -11.17
N ILE A 174 -7.58 1.47 -9.96
CA ILE A 174 -7.36 2.34 -8.80
C ILE A 174 -5.86 2.61 -8.68
N VAL A 175 -5.47 3.83 -9.04
CA VAL A 175 -4.07 4.26 -8.98
C VAL A 175 -3.84 4.92 -7.62
N LEU A 176 -2.95 4.33 -6.82
CA LEU A 176 -2.43 4.92 -5.60
C LEU A 176 -1.04 5.46 -5.85
N MET A 177 -0.73 6.61 -5.25
CA MET A 177 0.57 7.23 -5.37
C MET A 177 1.03 7.86 -4.05
N ILE A 178 2.31 7.70 -3.75
CA ILE A 178 3.11 8.57 -2.92
C ILE A 178 3.93 9.37 -3.90
N ARG A 179 3.74 10.68 -3.94
CA ARG A 179 4.52 11.49 -4.87
C ARG A 179 5.82 11.92 -4.20
N ASP A 180 6.86 12.28 -4.96
CA ASP A 180 8.13 12.84 -4.50
C ASP A 180 8.34 14.25 -5.06
N GLY A 181 8.36 15.29 -4.23
CA GLY A 181 8.14 16.73 -4.61
C GLY A 181 9.10 17.36 -5.62
N ILE A 182 9.95 16.54 -6.24
CA ILE A 182 10.76 16.76 -7.42
C ILE A 182 9.82 17.22 -8.56
N ASN A 183 10.01 18.48 -8.99
CA ASN A 183 9.27 19.22 -10.05
C ASN A 183 8.17 20.19 -9.60
N GLY A 184 8.20 20.65 -8.35
CA GLY A 184 7.43 21.84 -7.95
C GLY A 184 5.93 21.60 -7.74
N THR A 185 5.51 20.35 -7.62
CA THR A 185 4.21 19.98 -7.05
C THR A 185 4.32 19.91 -5.52
N PRO A 186 3.48 20.62 -4.75
CA PRO A 186 3.67 20.79 -3.31
C PRO A 186 3.31 19.61 -2.37
N ASP A 187 3.04 18.38 -2.84
CA ASP A 187 2.16 17.44 -2.08
C ASP A 187 2.71 16.01 -1.84
N GLU A 188 4.00 15.84 -1.55
CA GLU A 188 4.67 14.63 -2.04
C GLU A 188 5.44 13.85 -0.93
N ILE A 189 6.68 14.23 -0.60
CA ILE A 189 7.38 13.78 0.60
C ILE A 189 7.97 15.03 1.22
N THR A 190 7.65 15.32 2.48
CA THR A 190 8.05 16.57 3.16
C THR A 190 9.19 16.37 4.15
N SER A 191 9.48 15.11 4.48
CA SER A 191 10.69 14.73 5.19
C SER A 191 11.01 13.27 4.93
N PHE A 192 12.29 12.97 4.81
CA PHE A 192 12.81 11.60 4.75
C PHE A 192 14.13 11.56 5.54
N LYS A 193 14.20 10.73 6.57
CA LYS A 193 15.29 10.80 7.56
C LYS A 193 15.84 9.44 7.96
N GLY A 194 17.15 9.41 8.21
CA GLY A 194 17.87 8.28 8.79
C GLY A 194 18.71 8.70 10.01
N TYR A 195 19.06 7.73 10.84
CA TYR A 195 20.09 7.90 11.86
C TYR A 195 21.43 7.50 11.28
N GLU A 196 22.47 8.34 11.39
CA GLU A 196 23.79 8.04 10.82
C GLU A 196 24.54 6.97 11.62
N THR A 197 24.37 6.96 12.96
CA THR A 197 25.12 6.08 13.86
C THR A 197 24.25 5.53 14.98
N SER A 198 24.76 4.54 15.73
CA SER A 198 24.12 4.03 16.95
C SER A 198 24.10 5.04 18.11
N GLY A 199 24.88 6.13 18.03
CA GLY A 199 24.89 7.21 19.01
C GLY A 199 24.03 8.42 18.62
N SER A 200 23.34 8.37 17.48
CA SER A 200 22.56 9.51 16.99
C SER A 200 21.41 9.84 17.95
N THR A 201 21.29 11.13 18.29
CA THR A 201 20.22 11.67 19.15
C THR A 201 19.10 12.34 18.35
N ALA A 202 19.29 12.47 17.04
CA ALA A 202 18.30 12.97 16.08
C ALA A 202 18.57 12.34 14.70
N GLY A 203 17.52 12.22 13.89
CA GLY A 203 17.64 11.83 12.50
C GLY A 203 18.07 12.99 11.62
N VAL A 204 18.88 12.71 10.60
CA VAL A 204 19.30 13.66 9.57
C VAL A 204 18.47 13.45 8.30
N THR A 205 18.27 14.52 7.53
CA THR A 205 17.59 14.45 6.23
C THR A 205 18.42 13.67 5.23
N ILE A 206 17.75 12.81 4.46
CA ILE A 206 18.33 12.13 3.31
C ILE A 206 17.62 12.68 2.07
N ASP A 207 18.39 13.27 1.17
CA ASP A 207 17.87 13.87 -0.06
C ASP A 207 17.79 12.84 -1.20
N GLY A 208 16.98 13.15 -2.21
CA GLY A 208 16.84 12.34 -3.42
C GLY A 208 15.85 11.18 -3.26
N GLU A 209 14.98 11.29 -2.26
CA GLU A 209 13.92 10.34 -1.99
C GLU A 209 12.90 10.29 -3.12
N THR A 210 12.46 9.08 -3.42
CA THR A 210 11.45 8.84 -4.44
C THR A 210 10.17 8.22 -3.89
N GLY A 211 9.06 8.58 -4.52
CA GLY A 211 7.72 8.09 -4.23
C GLY A 211 7.34 6.96 -5.19
N ASP A 212 6.27 6.24 -4.86
CA ASP A 212 5.78 5.12 -5.65
C ASP A 212 4.37 5.34 -6.17
N VAL A 213 4.11 4.77 -7.34
CA VAL A 213 2.80 4.70 -7.99
C VAL A 213 2.54 3.23 -8.26
N GLY A 214 1.37 2.75 -7.83
CA GLY A 214 0.93 1.39 -8.13
C GLY A 214 -0.58 1.30 -8.33
N THR A 215 -1.00 0.24 -8.99
CA THR A 215 -2.36 0.10 -9.51
C THR A 215 -3.05 -1.14 -8.97
N ILE A 216 -4.28 -0.96 -8.50
CA ILE A 216 -5.24 -2.02 -8.25
C ILE A 216 -6.20 -2.07 -9.44
N ARG A 217 -6.04 -3.05 -10.33
CA ARG A 217 -6.97 -3.31 -11.42
C ARG A 217 -8.14 -4.14 -10.93
N VAL A 218 -9.35 -3.59 -11.05
CA VAL A 218 -10.60 -4.28 -10.74
C VAL A 218 -11.20 -4.77 -12.05
N GLU A 219 -11.30 -6.08 -12.24
CA GLU A 219 -11.81 -6.67 -13.47
C GLU A 219 -12.55 -7.99 -13.22
N ILE A 220 -13.55 -8.26 -14.06
CA ILE A 220 -14.24 -9.56 -14.09
C ILE A 220 -13.48 -10.46 -15.07
N PRO A 221 -12.99 -11.64 -14.63
CA PRO A 221 -12.32 -12.58 -15.52
C PRO A 221 -13.21 -12.91 -16.73
N ALA A 222 -12.66 -12.79 -17.93
CA ALA A 222 -13.41 -13.05 -19.16
C ALA A 222 -13.99 -14.49 -19.13
N PRO A 223 -15.28 -14.69 -19.43
CA PRO A 223 -15.94 -16.01 -19.36
C PRO A 223 -15.27 -17.12 -20.20
N GLY A 224 -14.45 -16.75 -21.20
CA GLY A 224 -13.74 -17.67 -22.09
C GLY A 224 -12.69 -18.56 -21.42
N ALA A 225 -12.14 -18.17 -20.27
CA ALA A 225 -11.18 -18.99 -19.53
C ALA A 225 -11.82 -20.30 -19.01
N PHE A 226 -13.11 -20.27 -18.68
CA PHE A 226 -13.86 -21.44 -18.22
C PHE A 226 -14.36 -22.31 -19.39
N ALA A 227 -14.70 -21.69 -20.52
CA ALA A 227 -15.14 -22.40 -21.72
C ALA A 227 -14.03 -23.26 -22.34
N LEU A 228 -12.77 -22.79 -22.33
CA LEU A 228 -11.63 -23.58 -22.84
C LEU A 228 -11.29 -24.79 -21.98
N LEU A 229 -11.43 -24.69 -20.65
CA LEU A 229 -11.29 -25.84 -19.74
C LEU A 229 -12.42 -26.86 -19.93
N GLY A 230 -13.65 -26.39 -20.12
CA GLY A 230 -14.80 -27.25 -20.43
C GLY A 230 -14.67 -27.95 -21.78
N LEU A 231 -14.20 -27.26 -22.82
CA LEU A 231 -14.00 -27.82 -24.15
C LEU A 231 -12.76 -28.72 -24.24
N GLY A 232 -11.68 -28.41 -23.51
CA GLY A 232 -10.50 -29.28 -23.40
C GLY A 232 -10.81 -30.61 -22.70
N GLY A 233 -11.64 -30.57 -21.65
CA GLY A 233 -12.15 -31.77 -20.98
C GLY A 233 -13.07 -32.61 -21.88
N LEU A 234 -13.91 -31.97 -22.68
CA LEU A 234 -14.82 -32.65 -23.61
C LEU A 234 -14.07 -33.26 -24.83
N ALA A 235 -13.04 -32.58 -25.33
CA ALA A 235 -12.17 -33.10 -26.39
C ALA A 235 -11.32 -34.29 -25.92
N ALA A 236 -10.82 -34.26 -24.68
CA ALA A 236 -10.09 -35.38 -24.07
C ALA A 236 -11.00 -36.60 -23.81
N ALA A 237 -12.26 -36.39 -23.42
CA ALA A 237 -13.23 -37.46 -23.22
C ALA A 237 -13.66 -38.15 -24.53
N ARG A 238 -13.68 -37.44 -25.66
CA ARG A 238 -14.05 -38.00 -26.97
C ARG A 238 -12.96 -38.88 -27.60
N ARG A 239 -11.71 -38.77 -27.14
CA ARG A 239 -10.59 -39.63 -27.60
C ARG A 239 -10.52 -40.99 -26.89
N ARG A 240 -11.39 -41.24 -25.89
CA ARG A 240 -11.48 -42.50 -25.14
C ARG A 240 -12.74 -43.32 -25.46
N ARG A 241 -13.25 -43.23 -26.69
CA ARG A 241 -14.24 -44.19 -27.22
C ARG A 241 -13.69 -44.87 -28.46
#